data_AF-A0A545W6F0-F1
#
_entry.id   AF-A0A545W6F0-F1
#
_cell.length_a   1.000
_cell.length_b   1.000
_cell.length_c   1.000
_cell.angle_alpha   90.00
_cell.angle_beta   90.00
_cell.angle_gamma   90.00
#
_symmetry.space_group_name_H-M   'P 1'
#
loop_
_entity.id
_entity.type
_entity.pdbx_description
1 polymer ?
#
loop_
_entity_poly.entity_id
_entity_poly.type
_entity_poly.pdbx_seq_one_letter_code
_entity_poly.pdbx_strand_id
1 'polypeptide(L)'
;MHLRSGRVANRSPERDSSQTSVCHQSQRFAKSGIVVQFRRKKPNGEAISQKMSQSDLATNEQRRNPKRKAAAPPQSHVLHDDLLEEALKPLTSNDIEDWDGWIELESEPAFFNIILQDLGVQGVKIQELVSLDQDSLDILPQVSSSYCNEVEISLTLYRKPVYGLIFLFQYAPFLDDDEAGDEGGPLWFANQTTSNACATVALLNIVMNHASIDLGSELKAFKEATSKMSTAVRGYELGRNKFIRQTHNSFARRMDCLNADLFLENEASDTKSRKRAPASRSTSRKKKPKKRRSDDYGFHFIAYVPSGGFVWELDGLRGKPRKLGSFDSDDWTSVARPQIEARLLQYEESQLSFNLLSLCQSPLQEYKKSILDTLTAVYLLDAGMTTRHGDAYTTLVSASDMQLDLNDSLLLSAYDLKPEDIAAELPAASLHLTLCDDMPNASEAANRRAELVTQARAAMGEYRGEAMVAMVDEERVTARKKDYGSVLHKWISKLAEKGVLGDIIKLSP
;
A
#
# COMPACT_ATOMS: atom_id res chain seq x y z
N MET A 1 23.79 14.77 -43.98
CA MET A 1 23.00 15.74 -44.78
C MET A 1 22.40 16.78 -43.85
N HIS A 2 22.83 18.03 -43.96
CA HIS A 2 22.26 19.18 -43.24
C HIS A 2 21.06 19.73 -44.01
N LEU A 3 19.92 19.95 -43.35
CA LEU A 3 18.87 20.84 -43.86
C LEU A 3 18.28 21.69 -42.73
N ARG A 4 18.45 23.01 -42.88
CA ARG A 4 17.81 24.09 -42.12
C ARG A 4 16.44 24.42 -42.73
N SER A 5 15.50 24.81 -41.88
CA SER A 5 14.28 25.58 -42.18
C SER A 5 13.79 26.10 -40.83
N GLY A 6 13.58 27.39 -40.54
CA GLY A 6 13.02 28.48 -41.33
C GLY A 6 11.73 28.97 -40.64
N ARG A 7 11.84 29.67 -39.49
CA ARG A 7 10.67 30.22 -38.77
C ARG A 7 10.25 31.57 -39.34
N VAL A 8 9.02 31.62 -39.84
CA VAL A 8 8.30 32.82 -40.31
C VAL A 8 7.65 33.52 -39.12
N ALA A 9 7.88 34.83 -39.01
CA ALA A 9 7.16 35.72 -38.13
C ALA A 9 6.02 36.40 -38.91
N ASN A 10 4.82 36.51 -38.32
CA ASN A 10 3.87 37.55 -38.72
C ASN A 10 2.92 37.96 -37.58
N ARG A 11 3.16 39.19 -37.12
CA ARG A 11 2.31 40.27 -36.59
C ARG A 11 0.84 39.99 -36.24
N SER A 12 0.46 40.45 -35.04
CA SER A 12 -0.92 40.81 -34.63
C SER A 12 -1.06 42.34 -34.59
N PRO A 13 -2.24 42.93 -34.87
CA PRO A 13 -2.40 44.38 -34.98
C PRO A 13 -2.80 45.06 -33.67
N GLU A 14 -2.31 46.29 -33.49
CA GLU A 14 -2.68 47.25 -32.46
C GLU A 14 -4.14 47.73 -32.61
N ARG A 15 -4.80 48.02 -31.48
CA ARG A 15 -5.87 49.02 -31.40
C ARG A 15 -5.72 49.84 -30.13
N ASP A 16 -6.09 51.10 -30.32
CA ASP A 16 -5.70 52.28 -29.58
C ASP A 16 -6.71 52.68 -28.49
N SER A 17 -6.18 53.30 -27.45
CA SER A 17 -6.75 54.37 -26.61
C SER A 17 -8.01 54.20 -25.74
N SER A 18 -7.79 54.54 -24.46
CA SER A 18 -8.62 55.39 -23.57
C SER A 18 -9.87 54.80 -22.89
N GLN A 19 -9.85 54.77 -21.54
CA GLN A 19 -10.70 55.63 -20.68
C GLN A 19 -10.48 55.38 -19.18
N THR A 20 -10.01 56.43 -18.53
CA THR A 20 -10.34 56.97 -17.19
C THR A 20 -10.98 56.10 -16.10
N SER A 21 -10.31 56.16 -14.95
CA SER A 21 -10.72 55.87 -13.57
C SER A 21 -12.03 56.52 -13.11
N VAL A 22 -12.91 55.76 -12.45
CA VAL A 22 -13.73 56.24 -11.32
C VAL A 22 -14.00 55.09 -10.33
N CYS A 23 -13.66 55.33 -9.08
CA CYS A 23 -13.94 54.52 -7.89
C CYS A 23 -15.41 54.72 -7.45
N HIS A 24 -16.16 53.64 -7.21
CA HIS A 24 -17.47 53.71 -6.55
C HIS A 24 -17.49 52.87 -5.28
N GLN A 25 -17.56 53.58 -4.15
CA GLN A 25 -17.94 53.08 -2.83
C GLN A 25 -19.39 52.61 -2.84
N SER A 26 -19.64 51.36 -2.43
CA SER A 26 -20.99 50.83 -2.22
C SER A 26 -21.40 51.02 -0.75
N GLN A 27 -22.37 51.89 -0.51
CA GLN A 27 -23.04 52.07 0.78
C GLN A 27 -24.00 50.90 1.08
N ARG A 28 -23.97 50.46 2.34
CA ARG A 28 -24.88 49.47 2.93
C ARG A 28 -26.29 50.06 3.08
N PHE A 29 -27.31 49.31 2.65
CA PHE A 29 -28.70 49.51 3.11
C PHE A 29 -29.27 48.21 3.68
N ALA A 30 -29.83 48.33 4.89
CA ALA A 30 -30.42 47.28 5.71
C ALA A 30 -31.73 46.75 5.11
N LYS A 31 -31.96 45.43 5.21
CA LYS A 31 -33.22 44.78 4.83
C LYS A 31 -34.17 44.71 6.03
N SER A 32 -35.35 45.32 5.88
CA SER A 32 -36.50 45.20 6.77
C SER A 32 -37.28 43.90 6.50
N GLY A 33 -37.81 43.32 7.58
CA GLY A 33 -38.51 42.04 7.59
C GLY A 33 -39.88 42.07 6.93
N ILE A 34 -40.23 40.96 6.26
CA ILE A 34 -41.53 40.73 5.63
C ILE A 34 -42.34 39.78 6.52
N VAL A 35 -43.50 40.23 6.97
CA VAL A 35 -44.53 39.45 7.69
C VAL A 35 -45.65 39.13 6.70
N VAL A 36 -45.99 37.86 6.52
CA VAL A 36 -47.11 37.41 5.68
C VAL A 36 -48.23 36.86 6.57
N GLN A 37 -49.36 37.58 6.65
CA GLN A 37 -50.61 37.11 7.25
C GLN A 37 -51.53 36.51 6.18
N PHE A 38 -52.06 35.31 6.43
CA PHE A 38 -53.12 34.70 5.61
C PHE A 38 -54.48 34.81 6.32
N ARG A 39 -55.46 35.46 5.66
CA ARG A 39 -56.89 35.43 6.02
C ARG A 39 -57.65 34.56 5.00
N ARG A 40 -58.50 33.64 5.47
CA ARG A 40 -59.55 32.98 4.67
C ARG A 40 -60.92 33.20 5.32
N LYS A 41 -61.86 33.77 4.55
CA LYS A 41 -63.31 33.81 4.84
C LYS A 41 -63.98 32.59 4.18
N LYS A 42 -65.01 32.04 4.82
CA LYS A 42 -66.04 31.18 4.19
C LYS A 42 -67.40 31.87 4.36
N PRO A 43 -68.30 31.82 3.36
CA PRO A 43 -69.67 32.30 3.52
C PRO A 43 -70.66 31.15 3.79
N ASN A 44 -71.79 31.58 4.35
CA ASN A 44 -73.09 30.92 4.45
C ASN A 44 -73.27 29.87 5.54
N GLY A 45 -73.95 30.33 6.60
CA GLY A 45 -74.57 29.49 7.60
C GLY A 45 -75.96 29.06 7.17
N GLU A 46 -76.33 27.86 7.60
CA GLU A 46 -77.68 27.46 7.92
C GLU A 46 -77.58 26.43 9.05
N ALA A 47 -78.42 26.62 10.06
CA ALA A 47 -78.47 25.82 11.27
C ALA A 47 -79.63 24.83 11.17
N ILE A 48 -79.36 23.55 11.40
CA ILE A 48 -80.39 22.57 11.77
C ILE A 48 -79.90 21.83 13.02
N SER A 49 -80.74 21.91 14.05
CA SER A 49 -80.59 21.33 15.38
C SER A 49 -81.18 19.93 15.39
N GLN A 50 -80.45 18.93 15.90
CA GLN A 50 -81.07 17.72 16.45
C GLN A 50 -80.21 17.10 17.56
N LYS A 51 -80.90 16.68 18.62
CA LYS A 51 -80.41 16.31 19.95
C LYS A 51 -79.64 14.99 19.95
N MET A 52 -78.63 14.97 20.82
CA MET A 52 -77.79 13.83 21.20
C MET A 52 -78.61 12.64 21.73
N SER A 53 -78.20 11.45 21.29
CA SER A 53 -78.19 10.25 22.14
C SER A 53 -76.77 9.68 22.11
N GLN A 54 -76.32 9.20 23.28
CA GLN A 54 -74.93 8.86 23.58
C GLN A 54 -74.47 7.61 22.82
N SER A 55 -73.59 7.81 21.85
CA SER A 55 -72.41 6.97 21.63
C SER A 55 -71.63 7.56 20.46
N ASP A 56 -70.77 8.57 20.72
CA ASP A 56 -69.63 8.90 19.86
C ASP A 56 -68.72 9.95 20.52
N LEU A 57 -67.42 9.65 20.49
CA LEU A 57 -66.20 10.48 20.50
C LEU A 57 -65.09 9.54 21.04
N ALA A 58 -64.17 9.01 20.24
CA ALA A 58 -63.40 9.71 19.23
C ALA A 58 -63.05 8.82 18.02
N THR A 59 -63.49 9.25 16.84
CA THR A 59 -62.83 8.94 15.57
C THR A 59 -61.63 9.89 15.36
N ASN A 60 -60.67 9.43 14.56
CA ASN A 60 -59.86 10.26 13.67
C ASN A 60 -58.59 10.91 14.28
N GLU A 61 -57.54 10.11 14.51
CA GLU A 61 -56.18 10.65 14.52
C GLU A 61 -55.48 10.40 13.18
N GLN A 62 -55.26 11.51 12.49
CA GLN A 62 -54.27 11.67 11.43
C GLN A 62 -52.95 11.00 11.84
N ARG A 63 -52.34 10.24 10.91
CA ARG A 63 -50.95 9.79 10.98
C ARG A 63 -50.03 10.98 11.31
N ARG A 64 -49.72 11.17 12.57
CA ARG A 64 -48.62 12.00 13.05
C ARG A 64 -47.39 11.11 13.12
N ASN A 65 -46.34 11.46 12.37
CA ASN A 65 -45.01 10.92 12.62
C ASN A 65 -44.70 11.05 14.12
N PRO A 66 -44.23 9.99 14.80
CA PRO A 66 -43.81 10.12 16.17
C PRO A 66 -42.69 11.15 16.21
N LYS A 67 -42.88 12.21 17.02
CA LYS A 67 -41.82 13.17 17.31
C LYS A 67 -40.64 12.36 17.83
N ARG A 68 -39.54 12.31 17.05
CA ARG A 68 -38.24 11.88 17.57
C ARG A 68 -38.04 12.59 18.90
N LYS A 69 -37.90 11.83 20.00
CA LYS A 69 -37.24 12.36 21.19
C LYS A 69 -35.94 12.98 20.68
N ALA A 70 -35.74 14.27 20.94
CA ALA A 70 -34.47 14.90 20.67
C ALA A 70 -33.41 14.03 21.37
N ALA A 71 -32.50 13.45 20.59
CA ALA A 71 -31.26 12.96 21.16
C ALA A 71 -30.64 14.11 21.95
N ALA A 72 -29.98 13.79 23.06
CA ALA A 72 -29.17 14.76 23.76
C ALA A 72 -28.31 15.51 22.73
N PRO A 73 -28.15 16.85 22.85
CA PRO A 73 -27.30 17.58 21.94
C PRO A 73 -25.94 16.85 21.90
N PRO A 74 -25.34 16.64 20.70
CA PRO A 74 -24.00 16.10 20.63
C PRO A 74 -23.14 16.91 21.60
N GLN A 75 -22.25 16.23 22.33
CA GLN A 75 -21.33 16.86 23.27
C GLN A 75 -20.86 18.16 22.63
N SER A 76 -21.10 19.29 23.31
CA SER A 76 -20.69 20.59 22.81
C SER A 76 -19.20 20.51 22.52
N HIS A 77 -18.83 20.36 21.25
CA HIS A 77 -17.45 20.56 20.86
C HIS A 77 -17.11 21.96 21.34
N VAL A 78 -16.21 22.04 22.31
CA VAL A 78 -15.64 23.32 22.73
C VAL A 78 -14.95 23.83 21.48
N LEU A 79 -15.59 24.76 20.78
CA LEU A 79 -15.00 25.39 19.61
C LEU A 79 -13.77 26.12 20.15
N HIS A 80 -12.59 25.62 19.80
CA HIS A 80 -11.34 26.24 20.19
C HIS A 80 -11.31 27.68 19.64
N ASP A 81 -10.78 28.62 20.42
CA ASP A 81 -10.70 30.03 20.00
C ASP A 81 -9.91 30.24 18.69
N ASP A 82 -9.10 29.24 18.28
CA ASP A 82 -8.40 29.20 17.00
C ASP A 82 -8.71 27.91 16.22
N LEU A 83 -9.85 27.92 15.50
CA LEU A 83 -10.29 26.82 14.65
C LEU A 83 -9.32 26.51 13.50
N LEU A 84 -8.54 27.50 13.05
CA LEU A 84 -7.58 27.31 11.97
C LEU A 84 -6.36 26.54 12.47
N GLU A 85 -5.84 26.87 13.66
CA GLU A 85 -4.73 26.12 14.25
C GLU A 85 -5.14 24.66 14.52
N GLU A 86 -6.35 24.43 15.02
CA GLU A 86 -6.90 23.08 15.20
C GLU A 86 -6.99 22.32 13.86
N ALA A 87 -7.49 22.96 12.82
CA ALA A 87 -7.62 22.38 11.48
C ALA A 87 -6.27 22.06 10.82
N LEU A 88 -5.17 22.67 11.28
CA LEU A 88 -3.81 22.44 10.76
C LEU A 88 -2.96 21.48 11.61
N LYS A 89 -3.45 21.00 12.76
CA LYS A 89 -2.73 20.01 13.57
C LYS A 89 -2.53 18.68 12.82
N PRO A 90 -1.42 17.96 13.06
CA PRO A 90 -1.27 16.60 12.55
C PRO A 90 -2.42 15.70 13.03
N LEU A 91 -2.77 14.69 12.23
CA LEU A 91 -3.73 13.67 12.64
C LEU A 91 -3.18 12.86 13.81
N THR A 92 -4.04 12.57 14.77
CA THR A 92 -3.79 11.59 15.83
C THR A 92 -4.22 10.19 15.37
N SER A 93 -3.76 9.15 16.07
CA SER A 93 -4.18 7.77 15.76
C SER A 93 -5.70 7.59 15.88
N ASN A 94 -6.34 8.30 16.81
CA ASN A 94 -7.80 8.27 16.95
C ASN A 94 -8.50 8.91 15.75
N ASP A 95 -7.97 10.02 15.23
CA ASP A 95 -8.52 10.66 14.02
C ASP A 95 -8.46 9.72 12.81
N ILE A 96 -7.37 8.94 12.69
CA ILE A 96 -7.18 7.95 11.63
C ILE A 96 -8.16 6.77 11.80
N GLU A 97 -8.38 6.31 13.03
CA GLU A 97 -9.33 5.24 13.33
C GLU A 97 -10.79 5.62 13.04
N ASP A 98 -11.17 6.84 13.42
CA ASP A 98 -12.54 7.34 13.30
C ASP A 98 -12.92 7.73 11.86
N TRP A 99 -11.93 7.99 11.00
CA TRP A 99 -12.17 8.27 9.59
C TRP A 99 -12.48 6.99 8.80
N ASP A 100 -13.63 6.96 8.13
CA ASP A 100 -14.12 5.80 7.36
C ASP A 100 -13.55 5.70 5.94
N GLY A 101 -12.82 6.71 5.49
CA GLY A 101 -12.23 6.78 4.16
C GLY A 101 -10.93 5.98 4.02
N TRP A 102 -10.45 5.91 2.79
CA TRP A 102 -9.18 5.31 2.41
C TRP A 102 -8.35 6.35 1.66
N ILE A 103 -7.12 6.57 2.09
CA ILE A 103 -6.20 7.48 1.40
C ILE A 103 -5.73 6.87 0.09
N GLU A 104 -5.39 7.70 -0.88
CA GLU A 104 -4.60 7.23 -2.03
C GLU A 104 -3.16 6.99 -1.57
N LEU A 105 -2.63 5.79 -1.85
CA LEU A 105 -1.25 5.42 -1.53
C LEU A 105 -0.35 5.57 -2.75
N GLU A 106 0.84 6.10 -2.51
CA GLU A 106 1.93 6.12 -3.49
C GLU A 106 2.47 4.69 -3.69
N SER A 107 2.88 4.36 -4.91
CA SER A 107 3.41 3.04 -5.27
C SER A 107 4.87 2.90 -4.86
N GLU A 108 5.11 2.80 -3.56
CA GLU A 108 6.45 2.78 -2.97
C GLU A 108 6.67 1.47 -2.19
N PRO A 109 7.75 0.70 -2.47
CA PRO A 109 8.06 -0.54 -1.76
C PRO A 109 8.08 -0.39 -0.24
N ALA A 110 8.67 0.70 0.28
CA ALA A 110 8.75 0.96 1.71
C ALA A 110 7.37 1.01 2.39
N PHE A 111 6.37 1.63 1.74
CA PHE A 111 5.02 1.71 2.30
C PHE A 111 4.36 0.34 2.33
N PHE A 112 4.55 -0.47 1.29
CA PHE A 112 3.97 -1.81 1.21
C PHE A 112 4.66 -2.79 2.17
N ASN A 113 5.97 -2.67 2.38
CA ASN A 113 6.71 -3.43 3.39
C ASN A 113 6.14 -3.17 4.79
N ILE A 114 5.98 -1.91 5.18
CA ILE A 114 5.41 -1.57 6.49
C ILE A 114 3.94 -1.99 6.59
N ILE A 115 3.14 -1.84 5.53
CA ILE A 115 1.75 -2.33 5.54
C ILE A 115 1.70 -3.83 5.82
N LEU A 116 2.52 -4.64 5.13
CA LEU A 116 2.54 -6.09 5.34
C LEU A 116 2.98 -6.44 6.75
N GLN A 117 4.01 -5.77 7.27
CA GLN A 117 4.49 -5.95 8.64
C GLN A 117 3.42 -5.60 9.68
N ASP A 118 2.77 -4.43 9.54
CA ASP A 118 1.73 -3.96 10.45
C ASP A 118 0.44 -4.79 10.36
N LEU A 119 0.17 -5.43 9.20
CA LEU A 119 -0.89 -6.42 9.05
C LEU A 119 -0.55 -7.77 9.72
N GLY A 120 0.71 -7.96 10.15
CA GLY A 120 1.20 -9.17 10.80
C GLY A 120 1.79 -10.21 9.86
N VAL A 121 1.99 -9.88 8.58
CA VAL A 121 2.59 -10.79 7.59
C VAL A 121 4.10 -10.84 7.80
N GLN A 122 4.67 -12.03 7.91
CA GLN A 122 6.10 -12.22 8.19
C GLN A 122 6.83 -12.92 7.05
N GLY A 123 8.15 -12.73 6.99
CA GLY A 123 9.03 -13.44 6.06
C GLY A 123 8.90 -13.03 4.59
N VAL A 124 8.29 -11.88 4.32
CA VAL A 124 8.08 -11.36 2.96
C VAL A 124 8.65 -9.96 2.81
N LYS A 125 8.94 -9.57 1.56
CA LYS A 125 9.41 -8.24 1.18
C LYS A 125 8.85 -7.87 -0.19
N ILE A 126 8.48 -6.61 -0.35
CA ILE A 126 8.21 -5.97 -1.62
C ILE A 126 9.47 -5.29 -2.13
N GLN A 127 9.78 -5.51 -3.40
CA GLN A 127 10.87 -4.87 -4.11
C GLN A 127 10.36 -4.35 -5.46
N GLU A 128 10.87 -3.20 -5.89
CA GLU A 128 10.60 -2.68 -7.22
C GLU A 128 11.45 -3.39 -8.27
N LEU A 129 10.83 -3.72 -9.40
CA LEU A 129 11.46 -4.31 -10.57
C LEU A 129 11.60 -3.25 -11.67
N VAL A 130 12.82 -3.05 -12.14
CA VAL A 130 13.10 -2.13 -13.25
C VAL A 130 12.63 -2.71 -14.58
N SER A 131 12.77 -4.03 -14.76
CA SER A 131 12.29 -4.76 -15.93
C SER A 131 11.97 -6.22 -15.61
N LEU A 132 11.34 -6.91 -16.57
CA LEU A 132 10.92 -8.31 -16.48
C LEU A 132 11.88 -9.28 -17.18
N ASP A 133 13.02 -8.78 -17.64
CA ASP A 133 14.06 -9.63 -18.20
C ASP A 133 14.62 -10.55 -17.11
N GLN A 134 15.32 -11.59 -17.58
CA GLN A 134 15.81 -12.62 -16.68
C GLN A 134 16.83 -12.06 -15.68
N ASP A 135 17.63 -11.07 -16.08
CA ASP A 135 18.67 -10.48 -15.25
C ASP A 135 18.03 -9.69 -14.09
N SER A 136 16.96 -8.94 -14.35
CA SER A 136 16.19 -8.24 -13.30
C SER A 136 15.55 -9.18 -12.29
N LEU A 137 15.03 -10.32 -12.75
CA LEU A 137 14.48 -11.36 -11.87
C LEU A 137 15.59 -12.11 -11.11
N ASP A 138 16.78 -12.19 -11.69
CA ASP A 138 17.97 -12.75 -11.04
C ASP A 138 18.55 -11.80 -9.98
N ILE A 139 18.30 -10.50 -10.05
CA ILE A 139 18.69 -9.55 -8.98
C ILE A 139 17.82 -9.73 -7.72
N LEU A 140 16.63 -10.33 -7.84
CA LEU A 140 15.83 -10.67 -6.67
C LEU A 140 16.64 -11.60 -5.75
N PRO A 141 16.49 -11.46 -4.42
CA PRO A 141 17.39 -12.13 -3.50
C PRO A 141 17.47 -13.62 -3.83
N GLN A 142 18.62 -14.11 -4.27
CA GLN A 142 18.85 -15.51 -4.57
C GLN A 142 19.38 -16.21 -3.32
N VAL A 143 18.99 -17.47 -3.09
CA VAL A 143 19.76 -18.30 -2.17
C VAL A 143 20.89 -18.90 -2.99
N SER A 144 22.11 -18.41 -2.79
CA SER A 144 23.26 -19.27 -3.08
C SER A 144 23.25 -20.39 -2.05
N SER A 145 23.03 -21.63 -2.50
CA SER A 145 23.49 -22.76 -1.72
C SER A 145 25.02 -22.65 -1.71
N SER A 146 25.57 -22.07 -0.65
CA SER A 146 27.01 -21.86 -0.49
C SER A 146 27.80 -23.17 -0.28
N TYR A 147 27.17 -24.33 -0.46
CA TYR A 147 27.81 -25.65 -0.40
C TYR A 147 27.37 -26.50 -1.60
N CYS A 148 27.84 -26.13 -2.78
CA CYS A 148 27.97 -27.05 -3.91
C CYS A 148 29.47 -27.25 -4.14
N ASN A 149 30.02 -28.35 -3.63
CA ASN A 149 31.39 -28.72 -3.97
C ASN A 149 31.51 -28.89 -5.49
N GLU A 150 32.65 -28.50 -6.03
CA GLU A 150 33.02 -28.74 -7.42
C GLU A 150 32.74 -30.21 -7.80
N VAL A 151 32.28 -30.41 -9.05
CA VAL A 151 31.93 -31.70 -9.70
C VAL A 151 30.43 -32.08 -9.68
N GLU A 152 29.54 -31.11 -9.91
CA GLU A 152 28.41 -31.19 -10.87
C GLU A 152 27.65 -29.85 -10.81
N ILE A 153 28.13 -28.86 -11.56
CA ILE A 153 27.41 -27.61 -11.79
C ILE A 153 26.23 -27.94 -12.72
N SER A 154 25.16 -28.49 -12.14
CA SER A 154 23.86 -28.56 -12.79
C SER A 154 22.98 -27.45 -12.19
N LEU A 155 23.07 -26.26 -12.78
CA LEU A 155 21.99 -25.32 -13.17
C LEU A 155 20.75 -25.12 -12.27
N THR A 156 20.74 -25.56 -11.02
CA THR A 156 19.62 -25.38 -10.09
C THR A 156 20.02 -24.36 -9.03
N LEU A 157 20.21 -23.12 -9.46
CA LEU A 157 20.10 -21.94 -8.60
C LEU A 157 18.67 -21.96 -8.03
N TYR A 158 18.51 -22.34 -6.77
CA TYR A 158 17.22 -22.23 -6.09
C TYR A 158 16.93 -20.74 -5.85
N ARG A 159 16.24 -20.10 -6.80
CA ARG A 159 15.71 -18.74 -6.64
C ARG A 159 14.79 -18.71 -5.42
N LYS A 160 14.82 -17.63 -4.64
CA LYS A 160 13.83 -17.44 -3.58
C LYS A 160 12.43 -17.38 -4.19
N PRO A 161 11.40 -17.88 -3.49
CA PRO A 161 10.07 -17.87 -4.02
C PRO A 161 9.59 -16.42 -4.21
N VAL A 162 9.42 -16.04 -5.48
CA VAL A 162 8.63 -14.87 -5.83
C VAL A 162 7.17 -15.27 -5.66
N TYR A 163 6.53 -14.73 -4.63
CA TYR A 163 5.14 -15.03 -4.27
C TYR A 163 4.15 -14.35 -5.22
N GLY A 164 4.50 -13.22 -5.80
CA GLY A 164 3.65 -12.57 -6.77
C GLY A 164 4.26 -11.32 -7.36
N LEU A 165 3.65 -10.82 -8.43
CA LEU A 165 3.99 -9.56 -9.05
C LEU A 165 2.79 -8.61 -8.92
N ILE A 166 3.06 -7.33 -8.67
CA ILE A 166 2.06 -6.27 -8.67
C ILE A 166 2.40 -5.32 -9.80
N PHE A 167 1.47 -5.13 -10.73
CA PHE A 167 1.61 -4.22 -11.84
C PHE A 167 0.67 -3.03 -11.65
N LEU A 168 1.25 -1.83 -11.65
CA LEU A 168 0.54 -0.56 -11.61
C LEU A 168 0.59 0.10 -12.98
N PHE A 169 -0.58 0.49 -13.48
CA PHE A 169 -0.71 1.19 -14.76
C PHE A 169 -1.88 2.16 -14.69
N GLN A 170 -1.91 3.13 -15.60
CA GLN A 170 -3.03 4.04 -15.69
C GLN A 170 -4.26 3.32 -16.28
N TYR A 171 -5.37 3.33 -15.55
CA TYR A 171 -6.55 2.56 -15.95
C TYR A 171 -7.17 3.10 -17.25
N ALA A 172 -7.48 2.22 -18.21
CA ALA A 172 -8.13 2.60 -19.45
C ALA A 172 -9.27 1.63 -19.78
N PRO A 173 -10.54 1.99 -19.51
CA PRO A 173 -11.69 1.07 -19.62
C PRO A 173 -12.03 0.63 -21.04
N PHE A 174 -11.30 1.11 -22.07
CA PHE A 174 -11.54 0.76 -23.47
C PHE A 174 -10.63 -0.38 -23.96
N LEU A 175 -9.67 -0.82 -23.15
CA LEU A 175 -8.70 -1.86 -23.45
C LEU A 175 -8.98 -3.17 -22.70
N ASP A 176 -9.83 -3.14 -21.68
CA ASP A 176 -10.28 -4.34 -20.99
C ASP A 176 -11.46 -4.95 -21.77
N ASP A 177 -11.17 -5.91 -22.66
CA ASP A 177 -12.20 -6.80 -23.19
C ASP A 177 -12.62 -7.80 -22.09
N ASP A 178 -13.92 -7.83 -21.79
CA ASP A 178 -14.59 -8.73 -20.83
C ASP A 178 -14.63 -10.19 -21.36
N GLU A 179 -13.52 -10.73 -21.88
CA GLU A 179 -13.43 -12.17 -22.14
C GLU A 179 -13.22 -12.91 -20.81
N ALA A 180 -14.34 -13.14 -20.12
CA ALA A 180 -14.43 -13.90 -18.90
C ALA A 180 -14.02 -15.36 -19.14
N GLY A 181 -12.72 -15.64 -18.98
CA GLY A 181 -12.21 -16.99 -18.78
C GLY A 181 -12.81 -17.58 -17.51
N ASP A 182 -13.69 -18.55 -17.70
CA ASP A 182 -14.39 -19.27 -16.63
C ASP A 182 -13.44 -20.27 -15.99
N GLU A 183 -13.12 -20.09 -14.70
CA GLU A 183 -12.83 -21.18 -13.76
C GLU A 183 -12.61 -20.60 -12.36
N GLY A 184 -13.59 -20.79 -11.47
CA GLY A 184 -13.42 -20.54 -10.04
C GLY A 184 -12.49 -21.59 -9.43
N GLY A 185 -11.18 -21.31 -9.42
CA GLY A 185 -10.21 -22.11 -8.69
C GLY A 185 -10.35 -22.00 -7.16
N PRO A 186 -9.63 -22.82 -6.38
CA PRO A 186 -9.58 -22.75 -4.90
C PRO A 186 -8.79 -21.53 -4.40
N LEU A 187 -8.96 -20.38 -5.05
CA LEU A 187 -8.21 -19.15 -4.83
C LEU A 187 -8.99 -18.20 -3.92
N TRP A 188 -8.29 -17.57 -2.99
CA TRP A 188 -8.80 -16.40 -2.30
C TRP A 188 -8.62 -15.16 -3.19
N PHE A 189 -9.72 -14.59 -3.64
CA PHE A 189 -9.75 -13.37 -4.46
C PHE A 189 -10.86 -12.45 -3.94
N ALA A 190 -10.53 -11.17 -3.78
CA ALA A 190 -11.43 -10.11 -3.38
C ALA A 190 -11.51 -9.02 -4.45
N ASN A 191 -12.74 -8.61 -4.76
CA ASN A 191 -12.98 -7.44 -5.59
C ASN A 191 -12.66 -6.15 -4.83
N GLN A 192 -12.23 -5.13 -5.56
CA GLN A 192 -12.15 -3.79 -5.01
C GLN A 192 -13.56 -3.19 -4.97
N THR A 193 -14.08 -2.99 -3.76
CA THR A 193 -15.39 -2.35 -3.53
C THR A 193 -15.27 -0.94 -2.95
N THR A 194 -14.05 -0.52 -2.61
CA THR A 194 -13.74 0.76 -1.97
C THR A 194 -12.72 1.52 -2.81
N SER A 195 -12.94 2.82 -3.03
CA SER A 195 -11.98 3.70 -3.69
C SER A 195 -10.67 3.76 -2.90
N ASN A 196 -9.55 3.95 -3.60
CA ASN A 196 -8.19 4.06 -3.05
C ASN A 196 -7.64 2.82 -2.30
N ALA A 197 -8.44 1.75 -2.12
CA ALA A 197 -7.98 0.52 -1.46
C ALA A 197 -7.19 -0.44 -2.39
N CYS A 198 -6.94 -0.05 -3.65
CA CYS A 198 -6.38 -0.92 -4.69
C CYS A 198 -5.04 -1.57 -4.30
N ALA A 199 -4.12 -0.82 -3.69
CA ALA A 199 -2.82 -1.34 -3.24
C ALA A 199 -2.98 -2.48 -2.22
N THR A 200 -3.78 -2.27 -1.17
CA THR A 200 -4.02 -3.30 -0.14
C THR A 200 -4.80 -4.48 -0.69
N VAL A 201 -5.77 -4.26 -1.58
CA VAL A 201 -6.48 -5.35 -2.26
C VAL A 201 -5.51 -6.21 -3.08
N ALA A 202 -4.58 -5.59 -3.82
CA ALA A 202 -3.56 -6.32 -4.58
C ALA A 202 -2.63 -7.13 -3.66
N LEU A 203 -2.11 -6.52 -2.59
CA LEU A 203 -1.26 -7.21 -1.59
C LEU A 203 -1.96 -8.43 -0.99
N LEU A 204 -3.21 -8.27 -0.53
CA LEU A 204 -4.00 -9.36 0.06
C LEU A 204 -4.34 -10.45 -0.95
N ASN A 205 -4.65 -10.09 -2.20
CA ASN A 205 -4.87 -11.05 -3.28
C ASN A 205 -3.61 -11.89 -3.56
N ILE A 206 -2.40 -11.45 -3.19
CA ILE A 206 -1.19 -12.27 -3.26
C ILE A 206 -1.03 -13.12 -2.00
N VAL A 207 -0.87 -12.49 -0.83
CA VAL A 207 -0.46 -13.20 0.40
C VAL A 207 -1.47 -14.26 0.84
N MET A 208 -2.77 -14.04 0.58
CA MET A 208 -3.83 -14.98 0.95
C MET A 208 -3.78 -16.29 0.16
N ASN A 209 -2.96 -16.42 -0.88
CA ASN A 209 -2.90 -17.60 -1.74
C ASN A 209 -1.65 -18.46 -1.57
N HIS A 210 -0.77 -18.10 -0.63
CA HIS A 210 0.44 -18.85 -0.32
C HIS A 210 0.34 -19.54 1.04
N ALA A 211 0.70 -20.83 1.09
CA ALA A 211 0.69 -21.61 2.33
C ALA A 211 1.97 -21.43 3.17
N SER A 212 3.08 -21.02 2.55
CA SER A 212 4.36 -20.79 3.20
C SER A 212 4.46 -19.44 3.91
N ILE A 213 3.57 -18.49 3.59
CA ILE A 213 3.55 -17.16 4.20
C ILE A 213 2.79 -17.23 5.52
N ASP A 214 3.43 -16.76 6.60
CA ASP A 214 2.73 -16.51 7.85
C ASP A 214 1.94 -15.20 7.74
N LEU A 215 0.61 -15.30 7.80
CA LEU A 215 -0.31 -14.16 7.70
C LEU A 215 -0.48 -13.43 9.05
N GLY A 216 -0.05 -14.01 10.16
CA GLY A 216 -0.42 -13.53 11.49
C GLY A 216 -1.88 -13.87 11.86
N SER A 217 -2.25 -13.58 13.11
CA SER A 217 -3.55 -13.99 13.67
C SER A 217 -4.75 -13.28 13.03
N GLU A 218 -4.65 -11.96 12.84
CA GLU A 218 -5.75 -11.12 12.35
C GLU A 218 -6.12 -11.46 10.90
N LEU A 219 -5.13 -11.51 9.99
CA LEU A 219 -5.40 -11.86 8.59
C LEU A 219 -5.78 -13.32 8.41
N LYS A 220 -5.25 -14.25 9.22
CA LYS A 220 -5.68 -15.65 9.20
C LYS A 220 -7.15 -15.79 9.59
N ALA A 221 -7.57 -15.12 10.66
CA ALA A 221 -8.97 -15.08 11.07
C ALA A 221 -9.87 -14.44 9.99
N PHE A 222 -9.41 -13.34 9.38
CA PHE A 222 -10.11 -12.70 8.28
C PHE A 222 -10.24 -13.60 7.04
N LYS A 223 -9.17 -14.31 6.65
CA LYS A 223 -9.16 -15.27 5.55
C LYS A 223 -10.15 -16.41 5.79
N GLU A 224 -10.17 -16.96 7.00
CA GLU A 224 -11.07 -18.04 7.38
C GLU A 224 -12.54 -17.58 7.34
N ALA A 225 -12.84 -16.44 7.96
CA ALA A 225 -14.18 -15.86 7.98
C ALA A 225 -14.73 -15.57 6.57
N THR A 226 -13.86 -15.13 5.65
CA THR A 226 -14.24 -14.72 4.29
C THR A 226 -14.12 -15.84 3.24
N SER A 227 -13.59 -17.00 3.61
CA SER A 227 -13.29 -18.12 2.71
C SER A 227 -14.48 -18.60 1.87
N LYS A 228 -15.68 -18.63 2.46
CA LYS A 228 -16.92 -19.10 1.80
C LYS A 228 -17.74 -17.98 1.16
N MET A 229 -17.30 -16.74 1.24
CA MET A 229 -18.01 -15.58 0.69
C MET A 229 -17.73 -15.42 -0.81
N SER A 230 -18.63 -14.74 -1.53
CA SER A 230 -18.35 -14.33 -2.91
C SER A 230 -17.28 -13.25 -2.95
N THR A 231 -16.57 -13.14 -4.08
CA THR A 231 -15.44 -12.21 -4.27
C THR A 231 -15.81 -10.75 -4.00
N ALA A 232 -17.03 -10.34 -4.39
CA ALA A 232 -17.58 -9.03 -4.09
C ALA A 232 -17.84 -8.81 -2.59
N VAL A 233 -18.36 -9.82 -1.89
CA VAL A 233 -18.59 -9.74 -0.44
C VAL A 233 -17.27 -9.74 0.32
N ARG A 234 -16.26 -10.50 -0.12
CA ARG A 234 -14.90 -10.43 0.46
C ARG A 234 -14.32 -9.02 0.36
N GLY A 235 -14.48 -8.37 -0.79
CA GLY A 235 -14.11 -6.97 -1.00
C GLY A 235 -14.81 -6.02 -0.03
N TYR A 236 -16.12 -6.21 0.15
CA TYR A 236 -16.92 -5.41 1.07
C TYR A 236 -16.48 -5.58 2.53
N GLU A 237 -16.23 -6.81 2.98
CA GLU A 237 -15.72 -7.08 4.32
C GLU A 237 -14.31 -6.51 4.53
N LEU A 238 -13.44 -6.56 3.51
CA LEU A 238 -12.11 -5.93 3.53
C LEU A 238 -12.25 -4.41 3.75
N GLY A 239 -13.11 -3.74 2.98
CA GLY A 239 -13.33 -2.31 3.10
C GLY A 239 -13.89 -1.85 4.46
N ARG A 240 -14.58 -2.75 5.18
CA ARG A 240 -15.14 -2.51 6.53
C ARG A 240 -14.21 -2.91 7.66
N ASN A 241 -13.15 -3.64 7.38
CA ASN A 241 -12.22 -4.11 8.39
C ASN A 241 -11.42 -2.92 8.92
N LYS A 242 -11.69 -2.53 10.18
CA LYS A 242 -11.01 -1.40 10.84
C LYS A 242 -9.51 -1.59 10.92
N PHE A 243 -9.04 -2.79 11.27
CA PHE A 243 -7.62 -3.10 11.39
C PHE A 243 -6.90 -2.90 10.06
N ILE A 244 -7.40 -3.51 8.97
CA ILE A 244 -6.81 -3.37 7.64
C ILE A 244 -6.82 -1.90 7.18
N ARG A 245 -7.94 -1.20 7.40
CA ARG A 245 -8.07 0.22 7.02
C ARG A 245 -7.13 1.12 7.82
N GLN A 246 -7.00 0.91 9.13
CA GLN A 246 -6.09 1.66 9.99
C GLN A 246 -4.64 1.45 9.56
N THR A 247 -4.25 0.21 9.26
CA THR A 247 -2.90 -0.09 8.77
C THR A 247 -2.63 0.60 7.43
N HIS A 248 -3.58 0.54 6.49
CA HIS A 248 -3.47 1.24 5.21
C HIS A 248 -3.34 2.77 5.41
N ASN A 249 -4.18 3.35 6.28
CA ASN A 249 -4.19 4.78 6.56
C ASN A 249 -3.09 5.22 7.56
N SER A 250 -2.18 4.34 7.99
CA SER A 250 -1.18 4.67 9.02
C SER A 250 -0.18 5.75 8.59
N PHE A 251 -0.12 6.05 7.29
CA PHE A 251 0.68 7.11 6.65
C PHE A 251 -0.13 8.34 6.27
N ALA A 252 -1.43 8.38 6.62
CA ALA A 252 -2.36 9.43 6.24
C ALA A 252 -1.94 10.77 6.83
N ARG A 253 -1.90 11.79 5.98
CA ARG A 253 -1.86 13.20 6.38
C ARG A 253 -3.26 13.78 6.27
N ARG A 254 -3.50 14.90 6.96
CA ARG A 254 -4.83 15.54 6.92
C ARG A 254 -5.26 15.90 5.50
N MET A 255 -4.32 16.39 4.69
CA MET A 255 -4.58 16.71 3.29
C MET A 255 -4.98 15.47 2.48
N ASP A 256 -4.42 14.30 2.77
CA ASP A 256 -4.75 13.06 2.07
C ASP A 256 -6.22 12.69 2.32
N CYS A 257 -6.67 12.76 3.58
CA CYS A 257 -8.08 12.52 3.94
C CYS A 257 -9.02 13.55 3.29
N LEU A 258 -8.66 14.83 3.35
CA LEU A 258 -9.47 15.91 2.75
C LEU A 258 -9.58 15.78 1.23
N ASN A 259 -8.51 15.37 0.55
CA ASN A 259 -8.52 15.14 -0.89
C ASN A 259 -9.41 13.96 -1.25
N ALA A 260 -9.34 12.86 -0.49
CA ALA A 260 -10.22 11.71 -0.69
C ALA A 260 -11.70 12.08 -0.48
N ASP A 261 -12.01 12.83 0.57
CA ASP A 261 -13.38 13.30 0.86
C ASP A 261 -13.88 14.26 -0.23
N LEU A 262 -13.04 15.20 -0.68
CA LEU A 262 -13.37 16.14 -1.77
C LEU A 262 -13.63 15.40 -3.09
N PHE A 263 -12.82 14.39 -3.41
CA PHE A 263 -13.02 13.57 -4.59
C PHE A 263 -14.37 12.83 -4.53
N LEU A 264 -14.67 12.21 -3.39
CA LEU A 264 -15.95 11.53 -3.16
C LEU A 264 -17.15 12.48 -3.26
N GLU A 265 -17.02 13.70 -2.71
CA GLU A 265 -18.05 14.73 -2.81
C GLU A 265 -18.30 15.15 -4.27
N ASN A 266 -17.24 15.31 -5.05
CA ASN A 266 -17.34 15.63 -6.47
C ASN A 266 -18.04 14.51 -7.24
N GLU A 267 -17.68 13.23 -7.03
CA GLU A 267 -18.36 12.09 -7.66
C GLU A 267 -19.85 12.01 -7.27
N ALA A 268 -20.16 12.23 -6.00
CA ALA A 268 -21.54 12.25 -5.50
C ALA A 268 -22.35 13.41 -6.11
N SER A 269 -21.71 14.54 -6.36
CA SER A 269 -22.35 15.71 -6.99
C SER A 269 -22.58 15.50 -8.49
N ASP A 270 -21.62 14.92 -9.19
CA ASP A 270 -21.72 14.58 -10.60
C ASP A 270 -22.78 13.52 -10.91
N THR A 271 -22.91 12.52 -10.03
CA THR A 271 -23.98 11.51 -10.16
C THR A 271 -25.37 12.12 -9.92
N LYS A 272 -25.50 13.06 -8.97
CA LYS A 272 -26.77 13.80 -8.73
C LYS A 272 -27.13 14.71 -9.90
N SER A 273 -26.16 15.42 -10.48
CA SER A 273 -26.40 16.30 -11.64
C SER A 273 -26.88 15.50 -12.86
N ARG A 274 -26.29 14.32 -13.11
CA ARG A 274 -26.73 13.38 -14.16
C ARG A 274 -28.15 12.84 -13.93
N LYS A 275 -28.55 12.53 -12.69
CA LYS A 275 -29.90 12.07 -12.37
C LYS A 275 -30.98 13.16 -12.45
N ARG A 276 -30.60 14.44 -12.32
CA ARG A 276 -31.52 15.59 -12.38
C ARG A 276 -31.72 16.18 -13.78
N ALA A 277 -30.94 15.73 -14.78
CA ALA A 277 -31.16 16.13 -16.16
C ALA A 277 -32.54 15.61 -16.63
N PRO A 278 -33.44 16.47 -17.14
CA PRO A 278 -34.75 16.04 -17.57
C PRO A 278 -34.61 15.04 -18.73
N ALA A 279 -35.36 13.93 -18.65
CA ALA A 279 -35.53 13.01 -19.76
C ALA A 279 -36.29 13.73 -20.89
N SER A 280 -35.59 14.56 -21.66
CA SER A 280 -36.19 15.17 -22.83
C SER A 280 -36.44 14.07 -23.86
N ARG A 281 -37.72 13.88 -24.19
CA ARG A 281 -38.17 13.10 -25.33
C ARG A 281 -37.52 13.68 -26.59
N SER A 282 -36.43 13.11 -27.06
CA SER A 282 -36.09 13.18 -28.47
C SER A 282 -35.58 11.82 -28.96
N THR A 283 -36.23 11.40 -30.03
CA THR A 283 -35.93 10.26 -30.86
C THR A 283 -34.46 10.19 -31.25
N SER A 284 -33.88 8.99 -31.13
CA SER A 284 -32.72 8.49 -31.89
C SER A 284 -31.48 9.40 -31.99
N ARG A 285 -30.67 9.40 -30.94
CA ARG A 285 -29.20 9.20 -31.06
C ARG A 285 -28.68 8.87 -29.67
N LYS A 286 -28.24 7.62 -29.44
CA LYS A 286 -27.38 7.26 -28.30
C LYS A 286 -26.20 8.23 -28.33
N LYS A 287 -26.23 9.31 -27.52
CA LYS A 287 -25.04 10.11 -27.28
C LYS A 287 -24.06 9.16 -26.63
N LYS A 288 -22.99 8.80 -27.36
CA LYS A 288 -21.86 8.06 -26.79
C LYS A 288 -21.47 8.79 -25.49
N PRO A 289 -21.23 8.06 -24.38
CA PRO A 289 -20.71 8.69 -23.17
C PRO A 289 -19.51 9.56 -23.58
N LYS A 290 -19.46 10.80 -23.08
CA LYS A 290 -18.31 11.68 -23.29
C LYS A 290 -17.08 10.87 -22.87
N LYS A 291 -16.24 10.50 -23.84
CA LYS A 291 -15.04 9.68 -23.59
C LYS A 291 -14.15 10.54 -22.70
N ARG A 292 -14.06 10.19 -21.41
CA ARG A 292 -13.03 10.74 -20.52
C ARG A 292 -11.67 10.46 -21.17
N ARG A 293 -10.75 11.41 -21.11
CA ARG A 293 -9.38 11.16 -21.59
C ARG A 293 -8.74 10.08 -20.71
N SER A 294 -7.79 9.30 -21.21
CA SER A 294 -7.08 8.31 -20.38
C SER A 294 -6.48 8.98 -19.14
N ASP A 295 -6.00 10.22 -19.29
CA ASP A 295 -5.45 11.05 -18.21
C ASP A 295 -6.46 11.41 -17.10
N ASP A 296 -7.77 11.26 -17.33
CA ASP A 296 -8.81 11.46 -16.30
C ASP A 296 -8.99 10.24 -15.38
N TYR A 297 -8.35 9.10 -15.69
CA TYR A 297 -8.42 7.89 -14.88
C TYR A 297 -7.17 7.77 -14.01
N GLY A 298 -7.37 7.36 -12.77
CA GLY A 298 -6.29 7.08 -11.83
C GLY A 298 -5.51 5.81 -12.18
N PHE A 299 -4.45 5.57 -11.41
CA PHE A 299 -3.68 4.34 -11.51
C PHE A 299 -4.41 3.16 -10.86
N HIS A 300 -4.18 1.97 -11.40
CA HIS A 300 -4.81 0.72 -10.94
C HIS A 300 -3.80 -0.41 -10.78
N PHE A 301 -3.96 -1.19 -9.72
CA PHE A 301 -3.10 -2.33 -9.39
C PHE A 301 -3.74 -3.64 -9.84
N ILE A 302 -2.94 -4.48 -10.51
CA ILE A 302 -3.26 -5.88 -10.79
C ILE A 302 -2.19 -6.76 -10.14
N ALA A 303 -2.59 -7.88 -9.55
CA ALA A 303 -1.68 -8.86 -8.98
C ALA A 303 -1.58 -10.11 -9.87
N TYR A 304 -0.37 -10.67 -10.01
CA TYR A 304 -0.11 -11.97 -10.64
C TYR A 304 0.38 -12.95 -9.59
N VAL A 305 -0.22 -14.14 -9.53
CA VAL A 305 -0.01 -15.10 -8.44
C VAL A 305 0.09 -16.53 -8.97
N PRO A 306 1.12 -17.32 -8.62
CA PRO A 306 1.14 -18.75 -8.80
C PRO A 306 0.30 -19.43 -7.69
N SER A 307 -0.69 -20.23 -8.07
CA SER A 307 -1.49 -21.00 -7.10
C SER A 307 -2.10 -22.24 -7.76
N GLY A 308 -1.96 -23.38 -7.09
CA GLY A 308 -2.52 -24.66 -7.56
C GLY A 308 -1.96 -25.14 -8.90
N GLY A 309 -0.69 -24.86 -9.20
CA GLY A 309 -0.03 -25.22 -10.47
C GLY A 309 -0.38 -24.32 -11.67
N PHE A 310 -1.12 -23.22 -11.42
CA PHE A 310 -1.49 -22.24 -12.44
C PHE A 310 -1.11 -20.83 -12.04
N VAL A 311 -0.83 -19.97 -13.02
CA VAL A 311 -0.66 -18.53 -12.82
C VAL A 311 -1.98 -17.83 -13.02
N TRP A 312 -2.31 -16.93 -12.10
CA TRP A 312 -3.55 -16.17 -12.08
C TRP A 312 -3.29 -14.68 -12.13
N GLU A 313 -4.11 -13.95 -12.89
CA GLU A 313 -4.23 -12.50 -12.90
C GLU A 313 -5.43 -12.10 -12.02
N LEU A 314 -5.16 -11.31 -10.99
CA LEU A 314 -6.10 -10.90 -9.95
C LEU A 314 -6.29 -9.38 -10.02
N ASP A 315 -7.27 -8.99 -10.82
CA ASP A 315 -7.69 -7.61 -10.99
C ASP A 315 -8.93 -7.32 -10.13
N GLY A 316 -8.79 -6.49 -9.09
CA GLY A 316 -9.88 -6.15 -8.18
C GLY A 316 -11.12 -5.53 -8.85
N LEU A 317 -10.97 -4.89 -10.02
CA LEU A 317 -12.07 -4.29 -10.77
C LEU A 317 -12.81 -5.30 -11.66
N ARG A 318 -12.23 -6.48 -11.91
CA ARG A 318 -12.86 -7.56 -12.69
C ARG A 318 -13.69 -8.48 -11.82
N GLY A 319 -14.82 -8.97 -12.35
CA GLY A 319 -15.74 -9.80 -11.58
C GLY A 319 -15.18 -11.15 -11.11
N LYS A 320 -14.15 -11.68 -11.76
CA LYS A 320 -13.54 -12.99 -11.48
C LYS A 320 -12.02 -12.94 -11.71
N PRO A 321 -11.23 -13.82 -11.05
CA PRO A 321 -9.81 -13.99 -11.36
C PRO A 321 -9.64 -14.61 -12.74
N ARG A 322 -8.56 -14.26 -13.45
CA ARG A 322 -8.26 -14.77 -14.79
C ARG A 322 -7.10 -15.77 -14.73
N LYS A 323 -7.35 -17.00 -15.18
CA LYS A 323 -6.33 -18.05 -15.30
C LYS A 323 -5.47 -17.78 -16.54
N LEU A 324 -4.14 -17.72 -16.39
CA LEU A 324 -3.22 -17.42 -17.49
C LEU A 324 -2.63 -18.67 -18.13
N GLY A 325 -2.20 -19.64 -17.33
CA GLY A 325 -1.56 -20.87 -17.82
C GLY A 325 -1.03 -21.74 -16.68
N SER A 326 -0.69 -22.99 -16.98
CA SER A 326 0.05 -23.88 -16.06
C SER A 326 1.54 -23.60 -16.10
N PHE A 327 2.25 -23.97 -15.04
CA PHE A 327 3.70 -23.92 -14.97
C PHE A 327 4.23 -25.25 -14.41
N ASP A 328 5.29 -25.79 -15.02
CA ASP A 328 5.87 -27.09 -14.64
C ASP A 328 7.08 -26.92 -13.68
N SER A 329 7.70 -25.74 -13.67
CA SER A 329 8.89 -25.37 -12.89
C SER A 329 8.59 -24.25 -11.89
N ASP A 330 9.46 -24.03 -10.91
CA ASP A 330 9.38 -22.86 -10.00
C ASP A 330 9.42 -21.49 -10.73
N ASP A 331 9.76 -21.46 -12.02
CA ASP A 331 9.67 -20.27 -12.88
C ASP A 331 8.26 -20.04 -13.46
N TRP A 332 7.31 -19.71 -12.59
CA TRP A 332 5.98 -19.26 -12.98
C TRP A 332 6.00 -17.87 -13.66
N THR A 333 7.07 -17.09 -13.46
CA THR A 333 7.18 -15.72 -14.00
C THR A 333 7.26 -15.69 -15.52
N SER A 334 7.78 -16.75 -16.13
CA SER A 334 7.78 -16.99 -17.58
C SER A 334 6.37 -16.95 -18.20
N VAL A 335 5.33 -17.32 -17.45
CA VAL A 335 3.92 -17.29 -17.89
C VAL A 335 3.31 -15.90 -17.74
N ALA A 336 3.67 -15.17 -16.68
CA ALA A 336 3.15 -13.83 -16.41
C ALA A 336 3.78 -12.76 -17.31
N ARG A 337 5.09 -12.88 -17.61
CA ARG A 337 5.86 -11.87 -18.35
C ARG A 337 5.23 -11.49 -19.69
N PRO A 338 4.86 -12.41 -20.59
CA PRO A 338 4.26 -12.04 -21.87
C PRO A 338 2.94 -11.26 -21.73
N GLN A 339 2.16 -11.52 -20.66
CA GLN A 339 0.92 -10.78 -20.40
C GLN A 339 1.21 -9.36 -19.94
N ILE A 340 2.22 -9.17 -19.08
CA ILE A 340 2.63 -7.85 -18.62
C ILE A 340 3.24 -7.05 -19.78
N GLU A 341 4.15 -7.63 -20.56
CA GLU A 341 4.76 -7.01 -21.74
C GLU A 341 3.71 -6.62 -22.79
N ALA A 342 2.76 -7.51 -23.08
CA ALA A 342 1.65 -7.19 -23.98
C ALA A 342 0.82 -6.00 -23.47
N ARG A 343 0.62 -5.90 -22.15
CA ARG A 343 -0.05 -4.76 -21.53
C ARG A 343 0.81 -3.51 -21.68
N LEU A 344 2.11 -3.52 -21.36
CA LEU A 344 3.00 -2.37 -21.57
C LEU A 344 2.92 -1.83 -23.01
N LEU A 345 3.03 -2.71 -24.02
CA LEU A 345 3.01 -2.33 -25.43
C LEU A 345 1.69 -1.63 -25.84
N GLN A 346 0.56 -2.00 -25.23
CA GLN A 346 -0.74 -1.37 -25.51
C GLN A 346 -0.81 0.09 -25.02
N TYR A 347 0.00 0.47 -24.03
CA TYR A 347 0.01 1.83 -23.46
C TYR A 347 1.18 2.70 -23.97
N GLU A 348 2.22 2.10 -24.56
CA GLU A 348 3.45 2.78 -25.05
C GLU A 348 3.19 3.91 -26.06
N GLU A 349 2.10 3.89 -26.83
CA GLU A 349 1.80 5.00 -27.77
C GLU A 349 1.43 6.32 -27.06
N SER A 350 1.17 6.32 -25.74
CA SER A 350 0.72 7.53 -25.04
C SER A 350 1.22 7.76 -23.61
N GLN A 351 1.71 6.75 -22.88
CA GLN A 351 1.95 6.87 -21.43
C GLN A 351 3.17 6.07 -20.96
N LEU A 352 4.10 6.73 -20.24
CA LEU A 352 5.36 6.16 -19.71
C LEU A 352 5.27 5.77 -18.22
N SER A 353 4.11 5.92 -17.58
CA SER A 353 3.98 5.80 -16.12
C SER A 353 3.47 4.42 -15.73
N PHE A 354 4.38 3.46 -15.53
CA PHE A 354 4.08 2.15 -14.94
C PHE A 354 4.99 1.89 -13.75
N ASN A 355 4.54 1.03 -12.84
CA ASN A 355 5.37 0.53 -11.75
C ASN A 355 5.17 -0.98 -11.65
N LEU A 356 6.26 -1.72 -11.45
CA LEU A 356 6.23 -3.16 -11.28
C LEU A 356 6.92 -3.51 -9.97
N LEU A 357 6.22 -4.25 -9.13
CA LEU A 357 6.72 -4.69 -7.84
C LEU A 357 6.66 -6.21 -7.75
N SER A 358 7.59 -6.79 -7.01
CA SER A 358 7.60 -8.20 -6.66
C SER A 358 7.43 -8.39 -5.17
N LEU A 359 6.52 -9.28 -4.78
CA LEU A 359 6.49 -9.85 -3.43
C LEU A 359 7.37 -11.09 -3.40
N CYS A 360 8.46 -11.07 -2.64
CA CYS A 360 9.41 -12.15 -2.50
C CYS A 360 9.64 -12.52 -1.03
N GLN A 361 10.32 -13.62 -0.78
CA GLN A 361 10.75 -13.99 0.56
C GLN A 361 11.81 -13.00 1.10
N SER A 362 11.61 -12.55 2.34
CA SER A 362 12.59 -11.70 3.01
C SER A 362 13.88 -12.48 3.27
N PRO A 363 15.05 -11.93 2.90
CA PRO A 363 16.33 -12.62 3.07
C PRO A 363 16.84 -12.59 4.53
N LEU A 364 16.28 -11.75 5.40
CA LEU A 364 16.74 -11.59 6.79
C LEU A 364 16.73 -12.88 7.59
N GLN A 365 15.64 -13.66 7.49
CA GLN A 365 15.51 -14.92 8.25
C GLN A 365 16.51 -15.98 7.78
N GLU A 366 16.81 -16.01 6.49
CA GLU A 366 17.80 -16.94 5.93
C GLU A 366 19.22 -16.54 6.31
N TYR A 367 19.54 -15.25 6.28
CA TYR A 367 20.83 -14.77 6.75
C TYR A 367 21.00 -15.04 8.25
N LYS A 368 19.96 -14.81 9.05
CA LYS A 368 19.95 -15.17 10.48
C LYS A 368 20.23 -16.65 10.69
N LYS A 369 19.53 -17.53 9.95
CA LYS A 369 19.76 -18.97 9.99
C LYS A 369 21.19 -19.35 9.58
N SER A 370 21.69 -18.78 8.48
CA SER A 370 23.06 -19.01 8.00
C SER A 370 24.11 -18.54 9.01
N ILE A 371 23.88 -17.43 9.71
CA ILE A 371 24.73 -16.96 10.79
C ILE A 371 24.70 -17.98 11.93
N LEU A 372 23.52 -18.38 12.39
CA LEU A 372 23.38 -19.35 13.48
C LEU A 372 24.04 -20.70 13.15
N ASP A 373 23.80 -21.23 11.95
CA ASP A 373 24.41 -22.48 11.45
C ASP A 373 25.95 -22.41 11.46
N THR A 374 26.51 -21.31 10.95
CA THR A 374 27.98 -21.13 10.90
C THR A 374 28.59 -20.90 12.27
N LEU A 375 27.93 -20.14 13.16
CA LEU A 375 28.38 -19.94 14.54
C LEU A 375 28.34 -21.25 15.34
N THR A 376 27.30 -22.05 15.16
CA THR A 376 27.16 -23.37 15.79
C THR A 376 28.27 -24.31 15.31
N ALA A 377 28.59 -24.28 14.02
CA ALA A 377 29.72 -25.05 13.47
C ALA A 377 31.06 -24.63 14.10
N VAL A 378 31.32 -23.33 14.28
CA VAL A 378 32.52 -22.84 14.98
C VAL A 378 32.53 -23.31 16.43
N TYR A 379 31.41 -23.20 17.14
CA TYR A 379 31.28 -23.63 18.53
C TYR A 379 31.62 -25.11 18.71
N LEU A 380 31.05 -25.99 17.87
CA LEU A 380 31.29 -27.43 17.95
C LEU A 380 32.73 -27.80 17.57
N LEU A 381 33.30 -27.13 16.57
CA LEU A 381 34.70 -27.31 16.19
C LEU A 381 35.63 -26.91 17.33
N ASP A 382 35.41 -25.75 17.94
CA ASP A 382 36.20 -25.27 19.07
C ASP A 382 36.10 -26.24 20.26
N ALA A 383 34.90 -26.69 20.63
CA ALA A 383 34.70 -27.65 21.71
C ALA A 383 35.40 -29.00 21.46
N GLY A 384 35.31 -29.52 20.23
CA GLY A 384 35.95 -30.78 19.84
C GLY A 384 37.47 -30.69 19.80
N MET A 385 38.02 -29.64 19.20
CA MET A 385 39.47 -29.52 18.95
C MET A 385 40.24 -29.04 20.17
N THR A 386 39.65 -28.23 21.04
CA THR A 386 40.24 -27.94 22.36
C THR A 386 40.36 -29.22 23.19
N THR A 387 39.38 -30.13 23.11
CA THR A 387 39.43 -31.42 23.82
C THR A 387 40.52 -32.36 23.25
N ARG A 388 40.70 -32.40 21.92
CA ARG A 388 41.66 -33.30 21.25
C ARG A 388 43.11 -32.78 21.23
N HIS A 389 43.31 -31.48 21.06
CA HIS A 389 44.62 -30.88 20.77
C HIS A 389 45.07 -29.80 21.78
N GLY A 390 44.20 -29.38 22.71
CA GLY A 390 44.55 -28.45 23.79
C GLY A 390 45.21 -27.16 23.32
N ASP A 391 46.32 -26.79 23.97
CA ASP A 391 47.03 -25.51 23.77
C ASP A 391 47.55 -25.29 22.33
N ALA A 392 47.86 -26.36 21.60
CA ALA A 392 48.34 -26.24 20.22
C ALA A 392 47.28 -25.63 19.31
N TYR A 393 46.03 -26.04 19.47
CA TYR A 393 44.90 -25.47 18.73
C TYR A 393 44.60 -24.04 19.19
N THR A 394 44.53 -23.81 20.51
CA THR A 394 44.22 -22.49 21.07
C THR A 394 45.24 -21.44 20.64
N THR A 395 46.53 -21.78 20.61
CA THR A 395 47.60 -20.86 20.18
C THR A 395 47.44 -20.46 18.70
N LEU A 396 47.10 -21.41 17.84
CA LEU A 396 46.88 -21.16 16.40
C LEU A 396 45.63 -20.29 16.18
N VAL A 397 44.56 -20.55 16.91
CA VAL A 397 43.33 -19.74 16.85
C VAL A 397 43.57 -18.32 17.36
N SER A 398 44.27 -18.17 18.50
CA SER A 398 44.58 -16.85 19.06
C SER A 398 45.56 -16.04 18.21
N ALA A 399 46.43 -16.71 17.45
CA ALA A 399 47.35 -16.06 16.50
C ALA A 399 46.65 -15.60 15.21
N SER A 400 45.42 -16.04 14.95
CA SER A 400 44.63 -15.59 13.82
C SER A 400 44.01 -14.21 14.09
N ASP A 401 44.11 -13.30 13.13
CA ASP A 401 43.40 -12.01 13.15
C ASP A 401 41.87 -12.17 12.97
N MET A 402 41.41 -13.36 12.57
CA MET A 402 40.01 -13.67 12.31
C MET A 402 39.29 -14.18 13.56
N GLN A 403 39.30 -13.39 14.62
CA GLN A 403 38.59 -13.73 15.86
C GLN A 403 37.12 -13.35 15.78
N LEU A 404 36.25 -14.16 16.38
CA LEU A 404 34.83 -13.87 16.56
C LEU A 404 34.45 -14.40 17.93
N ASP A 405 33.96 -13.51 18.80
CA ASP A 405 33.52 -13.89 20.13
C ASP A 405 32.08 -14.40 20.08
N LEU A 406 31.90 -15.69 20.32
CA LEU A 406 30.61 -16.37 20.33
C LEU A 406 29.79 -16.04 21.58
N ASN A 407 30.39 -15.44 22.61
CA ASN A 407 29.71 -15.04 23.84
C ASN A 407 29.39 -13.54 23.90
N ASP A 408 29.75 -12.77 22.87
CA ASP A 408 29.44 -11.34 22.81
C ASP A 408 27.93 -11.14 22.59
N SER A 409 27.22 -10.95 23.70
CA SER A 409 25.77 -10.72 23.69
C SER A 409 25.37 -9.46 22.91
N LEU A 410 26.21 -8.43 22.82
CA LEU A 410 25.89 -7.21 22.08
C LEU A 410 25.95 -7.50 20.58
N LEU A 411 26.99 -8.20 20.13
CA LEU A 411 27.13 -8.61 18.74
C LEU A 411 25.97 -9.51 18.30
N LEU A 412 25.62 -10.53 19.10
CA LEU A 412 24.56 -11.49 18.76
C LEU A 412 23.16 -10.86 18.78
N SER A 413 22.92 -9.94 19.71
CA SER A 413 21.63 -9.24 19.78
C SER A 413 21.30 -8.44 18.53
N ALA A 414 22.31 -7.97 17.79
CA ALA A 414 22.13 -7.27 16.52
C ALA A 414 21.52 -8.15 15.40
N TYR A 415 21.52 -9.47 15.59
CA TYR A 415 20.97 -10.46 14.65
C TYR A 415 19.79 -11.24 15.25
N ASP A 416 19.22 -10.74 16.36
CA ASP A 416 18.20 -11.44 17.15
C ASP A 416 18.62 -12.85 17.60
N LEU A 417 19.92 -13.03 17.91
CA LEU A 417 20.50 -14.28 18.42
C LEU A 417 20.97 -14.09 19.85
N LYS A 418 21.00 -15.20 20.59
CA LYS A 418 21.59 -15.28 21.92
C LYS A 418 22.65 -16.39 21.98
N PRO A 419 23.60 -16.33 22.92
CA PRO A 419 24.59 -17.39 23.09
C PRO A 419 23.97 -18.78 23.31
N GLU A 420 22.80 -18.83 23.96
CA GLU A 420 22.09 -20.09 24.21
C GLU A 420 21.57 -20.74 22.92
N ASP A 421 21.22 -19.95 21.91
CA ASP A 421 20.74 -20.45 20.63
C ASP A 421 21.83 -21.25 19.91
N ILE A 422 23.09 -20.79 19.99
CA ILE A 422 24.26 -21.44 19.38
C ILE A 422 24.52 -22.81 20.01
N ALA A 423 24.33 -22.94 21.33
CA ALA A 423 24.57 -24.19 22.05
C ALA A 423 23.42 -25.21 21.90
N ALA A 424 22.22 -24.75 21.57
CA ALA A 424 21.01 -25.57 21.45
C ALA A 424 20.76 -26.09 20.02
N GLU A 425 21.21 -25.36 19.00
CA GLU A 425 21.03 -25.73 17.60
C GLU A 425 22.03 -26.82 17.17
N LEU A 426 21.60 -27.69 16.26
CA LEU A 426 22.52 -28.56 15.52
C LEU A 426 22.85 -27.89 14.19
N PRO A 427 24.13 -27.89 13.75
CA PRO A 427 24.48 -27.29 12.47
C PRO A 427 23.77 -28.04 11.33
N ALA A 428 23.47 -27.32 10.24
CA ALA A 428 22.94 -27.92 9.03
C ALA A 428 23.69 -29.21 8.63
N ALA A 429 22.98 -30.20 8.09
CA ALA A 429 23.54 -31.53 7.81
C ALA A 429 24.80 -31.50 6.93
N SER A 430 24.92 -30.53 6.01
CA SER A 430 26.12 -30.30 5.20
C SER A 430 27.32 -29.84 6.03
N LEU A 431 27.12 -28.89 6.94
CA LEU A 431 28.14 -28.43 7.89
C LEU A 431 28.52 -29.55 8.86
N HIS A 432 27.55 -30.33 9.33
CA HIS A 432 27.80 -31.49 10.19
C HIS A 432 28.67 -32.55 9.50
N LEU A 433 28.41 -32.88 8.23
CA LEU A 433 29.27 -33.78 7.44
C LEU A 433 30.71 -33.25 7.34
N THR A 434 30.85 -31.94 7.14
CA THR A 434 32.17 -31.28 7.04
C THR A 434 32.90 -31.18 8.38
N LEU A 435 32.19 -31.22 9.51
CA LEU A 435 32.78 -31.26 10.86
C LEU A 435 33.15 -32.68 11.30
N CYS A 436 32.51 -33.71 10.72
CA CYS A 436 32.74 -35.11 11.01
C CYS A 436 33.86 -35.76 10.19
N ASP A 437 34.40 -35.08 9.18
CA ASP A 437 35.67 -35.49 8.59
C ASP A 437 36.73 -35.50 9.69
N ASP A 438 37.41 -36.63 9.87
CA ASP A 438 38.42 -36.83 10.91
C ASP A 438 39.62 -35.91 10.65
N MET A 439 39.52 -34.65 11.07
CA MET A 439 40.58 -33.64 10.93
C MET A 439 41.75 -34.04 11.84
N PRO A 440 42.89 -34.50 11.30
CA PRO A 440 43.91 -35.17 12.08
C PRO A 440 44.84 -34.22 12.83
N ASN A 441 44.94 -32.94 12.43
CA ASN A 441 45.88 -31.99 13.02
C ASN A 441 45.27 -30.63 13.39
N ALA A 442 45.89 -29.97 14.38
CA ALA A 442 45.44 -28.69 14.92
C ALA A 442 45.51 -27.52 13.91
N SER A 443 46.40 -27.59 12.93
CA SER A 443 46.56 -26.54 11.91
C SER A 443 45.43 -26.54 10.89
N GLU A 444 45.04 -27.72 10.40
CA GLU A 444 43.92 -27.86 9.47
C GLU A 444 42.60 -27.48 10.14
N ALA A 445 42.44 -27.82 11.42
CA ALA A 445 41.29 -27.37 12.20
C ALA A 445 41.26 -25.84 12.39
N ALA A 446 42.39 -25.22 12.70
CA ALA A 446 42.48 -23.76 12.83
C ALA A 446 42.19 -23.05 11.50
N ASN A 447 42.66 -23.59 10.37
CA ASN A 447 42.33 -23.09 9.03
C ASN A 447 40.83 -23.22 8.75
N ARG A 448 40.24 -24.38 9.05
CA ARG A 448 38.81 -24.62 8.86
C ARG A 448 37.95 -23.68 9.71
N ARG A 449 38.36 -23.44 10.96
CA ARG A 449 37.73 -22.45 11.83
C ARG A 449 37.79 -21.05 11.20
N ALA A 450 38.92 -20.63 10.65
CA ALA A 450 39.06 -19.34 9.99
C ALA A 450 38.13 -19.19 8.77
N GLU A 451 37.97 -20.25 7.97
CA GLU A 451 36.99 -20.28 6.88
C GLU A 451 35.56 -20.11 7.38
N LEU A 452 35.17 -20.85 8.43
CA LEU A 452 33.83 -20.74 9.03
C LEU A 452 33.58 -19.33 9.61
N VAL A 453 34.58 -18.72 10.25
CA VAL A 453 34.48 -17.33 10.73
C VAL A 453 34.36 -16.34 9.56
N THR A 454 35.06 -16.59 8.45
CA THR A 454 34.91 -15.78 7.22
C THR A 454 33.48 -15.87 6.68
N GLN A 455 32.92 -17.09 6.61
CA GLN A 455 31.55 -17.32 6.18
C GLN A 455 30.53 -16.65 7.11
N ALA A 456 30.71 -16.78 8.43
CA ALA A 456 29.85 -16.11 9.41
C ALA A 456 29.89 -14.59 9.26
N ARG A 457 31.09 -14.00 9.08
CA ARG A 457 31.27 -12.55 8.86
C ARG A 457 30.63 -12.08 7.55
N ALA A 458 30.73 -12.87 6.48
CA ALA A 458 30.07 -12.56 5.22
C ALA A 458 28.54 -12.56 5.38
N ALA A 459 27.96 -13.61 5.99
CA ALA A 459 26.53 -13.70 6.25
C ALA A 459 26.03 -12.56 7.18
N MET A 460 26.82 -12.22 8.21
CA MET A 460 26.58 -11.05 9.05
C MET A 460 26.59 -9.73 8.27
N GLY A 461 27.48 -9.58 7.28
CA GLY A 461 27.55 -8.43 6.39
C GLY A 461 26.29 -8.30 5.53
N GLU A 462 25.84 -9.40 4.92
CA GLU A 462 24.61 -9.45 4.14
C GLU A 462 23.36 -9.12 4.98
N TYR A 463 23.27 -9.68 6.19
CA TYR A 463 22.21 -9.33 7.14
C TYR A 463 22.20 -7.84 7.46
N ARG A 464 23.36 -7.24 7.76
CA ARG A 464 23.47 -5.80 8.05
C ARG A 464 23.07 -4.95 6.85
N GLY A 465 23.46 -5.34 5.64
CA GLY A 465 23.07 -4.66 4.41
C GLY A 465 21.56 -4.63 4.24
N GLU A 466 20.90 -5.77 4.41
CA GLU A 466 19.45 -5.86 4.34
C GLU A 466 18.74 -5.13 5.48
N ALA A 467 19.23 -5.25 6.72
CA ALA A 467 18.67 -4.54 7.87
C ALA A 467 18.76 -3.02 7.70
N MET A 468 19.84 -2.52 7.08
CA MET A 468 19.97 -1.11 6.73
C MET A 468 18.91 -0.66 5.71
N VAL A 469 18.58 -1.50 4.72
CA VAL A 469 17.50 -1.21 3.76
C VAL A 469 16.16 -1.08 4.50
N ALA A 470 15.86 -2.00 5.42
CA ALA A 470 14.66 -1.93 6.26
C ALA A 470 14.61 -0.65 7.11
N MET A 471 15.74 -0.24 7.70
CA MET A 471 15.84 1.03 8.45
C MET A 471 15.57 2.26 7.56
N VAL A 472 16.08 2.26 6.33
CA VAL A 472 15.81 3.34 5.36
C VAL A 472 14.33 3.39 4.98
N ASP A 473 13.67 2.25 4.85
CA ASP A 473 12.23 2.17 4.62
C ASP A 473 11.44 2.76 5.79
N GLU A 474 11.80 2.44 7.03
CA GLU A 474 11.21 3.04 8.24
C GLU A 474 11.41 4.56 8.30
N GLU A 475 12.60 5.05 7.94
CA GLU A 475 12.88 6.50 7.88
C GLU A 475 12.00 7.18 6.82
N ARG A 476 11.88 6.58 5.63
CA ARG A 476 11.03 7.09 4.54
C ARG A 476 9.57 7.18 4.97
N VAL A 477 9.07 6.14 5.62
CA VAL A 477 7.74 6.08 6.22
C VAL A 477 7.53 7.16 7.27
N THR A 478 8.50 7.32 8.18
CA THR A 478 8.46 8.35 9.21
C THR A 478 8.47 9.75 8.60
N ALA A 479 9.25 9.97 7.55
CA ALA A 479 9.28 11.22 6.82
C ALA A 479 7.94 11.50 6.11
N ARG A 480 7.30 10.49 5.52
CA ARG A 480 5.98 10.60 4.88
C ARG A 480 4.90 11.06 5.86
N LYS A 481 4.94 10.59 7.12
CA LYS A 481 3.97 10.95 8.17
C LYS A 481 4.10 12.40 8.66
N LYS A 482 5.16 13.13 8.29
CA LYS A 482 5.35 14.53 8.70
C LYS A 482 4.33 15.42 7.97
N ASP A 483 3.46 16.06 8.76
CA ASP A 483 2.53 17.08 8.29
C ASP A 483 3.14 18.48 8.49
N TYR A 484 3.44 19.15 7.39
CA TYR A 484 4.03 20.48 7.39
C TYR A 484 2.99 21.61 7.33
N GLY A 485 1.69 21.32 7.30
CA GLY A 485 0.63 22.31 7.13
C GLY A 485 0.68 23.44 8.16
N SER A 486 0.79 23.08 9.44
CA SER A 486 0.91 24.06 10.54
C SER A 486 2.20 24.91 10.44
N VAL A 487 3.32 24.30 10.08
CA VAL A 487 4.62 24.97 9.95
C VAL A 487 4.62 25.94 8.78
N LEU A 488 4.14 25.50 7.62
CA LEU A 488 4.02 26.32 6.41
C LEU A 488 3.08 27.50 6.66
N HIS A 489 1.94 27.27 7.32
CA HIS A 489 1.04 28.35 7.68
C HIS A 489 1.73 29.39 8.58
N LYS A 490 2.39 28.94 9.67
CA LYS A 490 3.14 29.83 10.57
C LYS A 490 4.26 30.60 9.83
N TRP A 491 4.94 29.94 8.89
CA TRP A 491 6.02 30.56 8.12
C TRP A 491 5.49 31.63 7.16
N ILE A 492 4.44 31.34 6.38
CA ILE A 492 3.80 32.30 5.48
C ILE A 492 3.22 33.48 6.26
N SER A 493 2.56 33.23 7.39
CA SER A 493 2.02 34.29 8.26
C SER A 493 3.14 35.22 8.75
N LYS A 494 4.29 34.67 9.19
CA LYS A 494 5.45 35.49 9.59
C LYS A 494 6.06 36.28 8.44
N LEU A 495 6.09 35.73 7.22
CA LEU A 495 6.55 36.47 6.04
C LEU A 495 5.60 37.63 5.68
N ALA A 496 4.29 37.41 5.85
CA ALA A 496 3.29 38.45 5.66
C ALA A 496 3.40 39.56 6.73
N GLU A 497 3.54 39.19 8.00
CA GLU A 497 3.73 40.13 9.12
C GLU A 497 4.97 41.01 8.94
N LYS A 498 6.05 40.45 8.38
CA LYS A 498 7.28 41.17 8.06
C LYS A 498 7.19 42.01 6.78
N GLY A 499 6.09 41.95 6.05
CA GLY A 499 5.88 42.69 4.80
C GLY A 499 6.70 42.20 3.61
N VAL A 500 7.44 41.10 3.73
CA VAL A 500 8.35 40.58 2.69
C VAL A 500 7.67 39.58 1.74
N LEU A 501 6.52 39.03 2.13
CA LEU A 501 5.82 38.01 1.32
C LEU A 501 5.49 38.51 -0.09
N GLY A 502 5.08 39.77 -0.23
CA GLY A 502 4.74 40.35 -1.53
C GLY A 502 5.92 40.46 -2.49
N ASP A 503 7.13 40.68 -1.97
CA ASP A 503 8.35 40.75 -2.79
C ASP A 503 8.81 39.35 -3.20
N ILE A 504 8.69 38.37 -2.31
CA ILE A 504 8.97 36.95 -2.61
C ILE A 504 8.05 36.43 -3.73
N ILE A 505 6.75 36.74 -3.66
CA ILE A 505 5.80 36.30 -4.70
C ILE A 505 6.17 36.90 -6.07
N LYS A 506 6.61 38.17 -6.11
CA LYS A 506 7.04 38.83 -7.36
C LYS A 506 8.37 38.31 -7.91
N LEU A 507 9.21 37.69 -7.07
CA LEU A 507 10.47 37.06 -7.47
C LEU A 507 10.27 35.66 -8.07
N SER A 508 9.09 35.05 -7.89
CA SER A 508 8.77 33.75 -8.47
C SER A 508 8.41 33.92 -9.96
N PRO A 509 9.08 33.18 -10.88
CA PRO A 509 8.91 33.33 -12.33
C PRO A 509 7.55 32.90 -12.86
#